data_AF-A0A554JBX3-F1
#
_entry.id   AF-A0A554JBX3-F1
#
_cell.length_a   1.000
_cell.length_b   1.000
_cell.length_c   1.000
_cell.angle_alpha   90.00
_cell.angle_beta   90.00
_cell.angle_gamma   90.00
#
_symmetry.space_group_name_H-M   'P 1'
#
loop_
_entity.id
_entity.type
_entity.pdbx_description
1 polymer ?
#
loop_
_entity_poly.entity_id
_entity_poly.type
_entity_poly.pdbx_seq_one_letter_code
_entity_poly.pdbx_strand_id
1 'polypeptide(L)'
;MLHRLLPFLVLLILISFGLFQITPVKREIVYKLGISGDTTTSCCNESEVISSTGEFDENASLAIFNGEVINYPKTSLAYEPSSHLRGGVENPSDSHLGGGPGVLGTTNAAGEEKWIEVSLAEQKVRAWEGNRQIMEFPVSSGKWAPTPTGDFRIWYKTKRQSMIGGRKEWGTYYNLPNVPHNMFFYKGYALHGAYWHNNFGNPMSHGCVNEPLANAAEIFAWAGPVIPEGQNVVRASPEKPGTRVFVH
;
A
#
# COMPACT_ATOMS: atom_id res chain seq x y z
N MET A 1 9.58 -51.93 -22.23
CA MET A 1 9.09 -50.67 -22.84
C MET A 1 9.46 -49.41 -22.05
N LEU A 2 9.69 -49.48 -20.73
CA LEU A 2 10.03 -48.34 -19.88
C LEU A 2 11.35 -47.62 -20.24
N HIS A 3 12.38 -48.36 -20.70
CA HIS A 3 13.69 -47.77 -21.03
C HIS A 3 13.70 -46.88 -22.28
N ARG A 4 12.68 -46.98 -23.16
CA ARG A 4 12.54 -46.08 -24.31
C ARG A 4 11.97 -44.71 -23.93
N LEU A 5 11.30 -44.62 -22.78
CA LEU A 5 10.72 -43.37 -22.26
C LEU A 5 11.66 -42.61 -21.34
N LEU A 6 12.69 -43.27 -20.80
CA LEU A 6 13.71 -42.68 -19.93
C LEU A 6 14.38 -41.42 -20.53
N PRO A 7 14.83 -41.37 -21.80
CA PRO A 7 15.42 -40.15 -22.36
C PRO A 7 14.42 -38.99 -22.45
N PHE A 8 13.14 -39.27 -22.74
CA PHE A 8 12.09 -38.25 -22.76
C PHE A 8 11.77 -37.72 -21.36
N LEU A 9 11.80 -38.59 -20.35
CA LEU A 9 11.54 -38.23 -18.95
C LEU A 9 12.69 -37.40 -18.37
N VAL A 10 13.93 -37.74 -18.70
CA VAL A 10 15.12 -36.95 -18.34
C VAL A 10 15.09 -35.59 -19.05
N LEU A 11 14.73 -35.54 -20.33
CA LEU A 11 14.58 -34.28 -21.06
C LEU A 11 13.48 -33.39 -20.45
N LEU A 12 12.34 -33.98 -20.07
CA LEU A 12 11.26 -33.28 -19.35
C LEU A 12 11.72 -32.73 -18.00
N ILE A 13 12.53 -33.49 -17.25
CA ILE A 13 13.12 -33.05 -15.98
C ILE A 13 14.14 -31.93 -16.21
N LEU A 14 14.96 -32.01 -17.25
CA LEU A 14 15.93 -30.96 -17.58
C LEU A 14 15.26 -29.69 -18.10
N ILE A 15 14.19 -29.82 -18.90
CA ILE A 15 13.36 -28.69 -19.35
C ILE A 15 12.62 -28.10 -18.15
N SER A 16 12.00 -28.90 -17.29
CA SER A 16 11.31 -28.39 -16.11
C SER A 16 12.28 -27.77 -15.10
N PHE A 17 13.48 -28.33 -14.93
CA PHE A 17 14.55 -27.75 -14.13
C PHE A 17 15.07 -26.45 -14.75
N GLY A 18 15.25 -26.40 -16.07
CA GLY A 18 15.64 -25.20 -16.81
C GLY A 18 14.59 -24.09 -16.72
N LEU A 19 13.31 -24.43 -16.91
CA LEU A 19 12.16 -23.53 -16.70
C LEU A 19 12.03 -23.11 -15.22
N PHE A 20 12.40 -23.97 -14.27
CA PHE A 20 12.48 -23.61 -12.85
C PHE A 20 13.67 -22.69 -12.54
N GLN A 21 14.74 -22.72 -13.32
CA GLN A 21 15.78 -21.68 -13.25
C GLN A 21 15.36 -20.36 -13.90
N ILE A 22 14.29 -20.35 -14.70
CA ILE A 22 13.68 -19.11 -15.20
C ILE A 22 13.02 -18.41 -14.01
N THR A 23 13.72 -17.38 -13.53
CA THR A 23 13.42 -16.63 -12.31
C THR A 23 11.96 -16.20 -12.16
N PRO A 24 11.24 -15.72 -13.19
CA PRO A 24 9.83 -15.34 -13.03
C PRO A 24 8.89 -16.51 -12.73
N VAL A 25 9.07 -17.68 -13.35
CA VAL A 25 8.19 -18.85 -13.14
C VAL A 25 8.39 -19.44 -11.75
N LYS A 26 9.65 -19.57 -11.32
CA LYS A 26 10.00 -19.95 -9.95
C LYS A 26 9.38 -18.99 -8.94
N ARG A 27 9.46 -17.68 -9.20
CA ARG A 27 8.94 -16.65 -8.31
C ARG A 27 7.43 -16.75 -8.14
N GLU A 28 6.68 -16.90 -9.24
CA GLU A 28 5.23 -17.00 -9.17
C GLU A 28 4.75 -18.30 -8.51
N ILE A 29 5.40 -19.43 -8.79
CA ILE A 29 5.07 -20.72 -8.17
C ILE A 29 5.43 -20.71 -6.68
N VAL A 30 6.61 -20.22 -6.33
CA VAL A 30 7.07 -20.19 -4.93
C VAL A 30 6.24 -19.21 -4.08
N TYR A 31 5.81 -18.07 -4.64
CA TYR A 31 4.88 -17.16 -3.97
C TYR A 31 3.46 -17.72 -3.87
N LYS A 32 2.92 -18.35 -4.93
CA LYS A 32 1.58 -18.97 -4.87
C LYS A 32 1.52 -20.17 -3.92
N LEU A 33 2.64 -20.87 -3.73
CA LEU A 33 2.73 -22.04 -2.85
C LEU A 33 3.23 -21.72 -1.45
N GLY A 34 3.63 -20.47 -1.16
CA GLY A 34 4.14 -20.06 0.16
C GLY A 34 5.45 -20.76 0.57
N ILE A 35 6.22 -21.29 -0.39
CA ILE A 35 7.41 -22.12 -0.14
C ILE A 35 8.68 -21.28 0.02
N SER A 36 8.66 -19.99 -0.37
CA SER A 36 9.84 -19.15 -0.17
C SER A 36 9.99 -18.82 1.32
N GLY A 37 11.12 -19.18 1.91
CA GLY A 37 11.67 -18.47 3.07
C GLY A 37 12.11 -17.02 2.74
N ASP A 38 11.42 -16.38 1.80
CA ASP A 38 11.63 -15.01 1.35
C ASP A 38 10.81 -14.09 2.25
N THR A 39 11.50 -13.42 3.15
CA THR A 39 10.93 -12.40 4.03
C THR A 39 10.42 -11.17 3.27
N THR A 40 10.63 -11.07 1.94
CA THR A 40 10.02 -10.02 1.10
C THR A 40 8.59 -10.32 0.69
N THR A 41 7.83 -11.03 1.54
CA THR A 41 6.41 -11.29 1.31
C THR A 41 5.56 -10.03 1.49
N SER A 42 6.13 -8.87 1.87
CA SER A 42 5.44 -7.57 1.95
C SER A 42 6.47 -6.44 2.01
N CYS A 43 6.02 -5.18 1.90
CA CYS A 43 6.88 -3.99 1.98
C CYS A 43 7.55 -3.81 3.35
N CYS A 44 6.87 -4.28 4.40
CA CYS A 44 7.32 -4.27 5.78
C CYS A 44 6.96 -5.60 6.44
N ASN A 45 7.66 -5.98 7.50
CA ASN A 45 7.20 -7.05 8.38
C ASN A 45 6.14 -6.52 9.35
N GLU A 46 5.18 -7.34 9.76
CA GLU A 46 4.10 -6.89 10.68
C GLU A 46 4.65 -6.37 12.02
N SER A 47 5.74 -6.96 12.53
CA SER A 47 6.42 -6.49 13.74
C SER A 47 7.05 -5.09 13.58
N GLU A 48 7.52 -4.75 12.38
CA GLU A 48 8.05 -3.41 12.06
C GLU A 48 6.92 -2.39 11.90
N VAL A 49 5.78 -2.82 11.36
CA VAL A 49 4.59 -1.98 11.24
C VAL A 49 4.10 -1.56 12.62
N ILE A 50 3.93 -2.51 13.54
CA ILE A 50 3.41 -2.22 14.89
C ILE A 50 4.40 -1.50 15.81
N SER A 51 5.70 -1.53 15.50
CA SER A 51 6.72 -0.82 16.28
C SER A 51 6.90 0.64 15.85
N SER A 52 6.32 1.04 14.72
CA SER A 52 6.37 2.43 14.25
C SER A 52 5.60 3.35 15.20
N THR A 53 6.23 4.46 15.58
CA THR A 53 5.58 5.53 16.36
C THR A 53 4.73 6.46 15.49
N GLY A 54 4.81 6.33 14.16
CA GLY A 54 4.18 7.25 13.21
C GLY A 54 4.84 8.63 13.12
N GLU A 55 5.88 8.88 13.93
CA GLU A 55 6.56 10.17 14.03
C GLU A 55 7.44 10.46 12.82
N PHE A 56 7.66 11.74 12.57
CA PHE A 56 8.57 12.19 11.54
C PHE A 56 10.01 12.12 12.04
N ASP A 57 10.86 11.40 11.31
CA ASP A 57 12.28 11.34 11.60
C ASP A 57 13.01 12.57 11.06
N GLU A 58 13.31 13.52 11.95
CA GLU A 58 14.08 14.72 11.65
C GLU A 58 15.58 14.45 11.43
N ASN A 59 16.08 13.25 11.67
CA ASN A 59 17.48 12.90 11.42
C ASN A 59 17.67 12.19 10.07
N ALA A 60 16.58 11.73 9.46
CA ALA A 60 16.62 11.19 8.11
C ALA A 60 17.12 12.23 7.09
N SER A 61 18.11 11.84 6.30
CA SER A 61 18.75 12.70 5.28
C SER A 61 18.96 11.99 3.94
N LEU A 62 18.81 10.67 3.90
CA LEU A 62 19.08 9.85 2.73
C LEU A 62 17.89 8.94 2.43
N ALA A 63 17.50 8.88 1.16
CA ALA A 63 16.56 7.89 0.64
C ALA A 63 17.21 7.11 -0.50
N ILE A 64 16.94 5.81 -0.55
CA ILE A 64 17.45 4.89 -1.57
C ILE A 64 16.27 4.16 -2.20
N PHE A 65 16.24 4.11 -3.53
CA PHE A 65 15.26 3.33 -4.30
C PHE A 65 15.96 2.62 -5.46
N ASN A 66 15.70 1.32 -5.62
CA ASN A 66 16.36 0.47 -6.63
C ASN A 66 17.89 0.52 -6.58
N GLY A 67 18.45 0.61 -5.36
CA GLY A 67 19.88 0.72 -5.13
C GLY A 67 20.49 2.09 -5.43
N GLU A 68 19.70 3.05 -5.90
CA GLU A 68 20.15 4.40 -6.22
C GLU A 68 19.74 5.39 -5.13
N VAL A 69 20.63 6.35 -4.84
CA VAL A 69 20.30 7.48 -3.98
C VAL A 69 19.36 8.41 -4.73
N ILE A 70 18.21 8.72 -4.13
CA ILE A 70 17.20 9.60 -4.71
C ILE A 70 17.14 10.94 -3.98
N ASN A 71 16.55 11.94 -4.61
CA ASN A 71 16.22 13.20 -3.95
C ASN A 71 15.14 12.96 -2.88
N TYR A 72 15.46 13.26 -1.62
CA TYR A 72 14.57 13.10 -0.48
C TYR A 72 13.89 14.44 -0.13
N PRO A 73 12.59 14.65 -0.46
CA PRO A 73 11.91 15.93 -0.28
C PRO A 73 11.45 16.14 1.17
N LYS A 74 12.40 16.11 2.11
CA LYS A 74 12.14 16.13 3.57
C LYS A 74 11.21 17.26 4.01
N THR A 75 11.46 18.48 3.54
CA THR A 75 10.68 19.68 3.93
C THR A 75 9.23 19.58 3.48
N SER A 76 8.98 19.09 2.26
CA SER A 76 7.63 18.87 1.74
C SER A 76 6.88 17.77 2.50
N LEU A 77 7.60 16.74 2.98
CA LEU A 77 7.01 15.65 3.76
C LEU A 77 6.75 16.03 5.22
N ALA A 78 7.51 16.96 5.77
CA ALA A 78 7.30 17.47 7.13
C ALA A 78 6.00 18.29 7.22
N TYR A 79 5.63 18.98 6.12
CA TYR A 79 4.44 19.81 6.03
C TYR A 79 3.18 18.95 5.83
N GLU A 80 2.39 18.77 6.89
CA GLU A 80 1.01 18.27 6.76
C GLU A 80 0.14 19.43 6.27
N PRO A 81 -0.57 19.32 5.13
CA PRO A 81 -1.59 20.29 4.78
C PRO A 81 -2.61 20.32 5.91
N SER A 82 -2.67 21.42 6.65
CA SER A 82 -3.68 21.59 7.69
C SER A 82 -5.05 21.32 7.07
N SER A 83 -5.85 20.49 7.72
CA SER A 83 -7.28 20.29 7.42
C SER A 83 -8.09 21.60 7.37
N HIS A 84 -7.48 22.74 7.71
CA HIS A 84 -8.03 24.09 7.69
C HIS A 84 -8.07 24.75 6.29
N LEU A 85 -7.39 24.23 5.27
CA LEU A 85 -7.48 24.80 3.91
C LEU A 85 -8.71 24.33 3.11
N ARG A 86 -9.61 23.57 3.73
CA ARG A 86 -10.93 23.25 3.16
C ARG A 86 -12.01 24.31 3.47
N GLY A 87 -11.63 25.45 4.05
CA GLY A 87 -12.51 26.59 4.32
C GLY A 87 -12.55 27.61 3.17
N GLY A 88 -12.88 27.18 1.95
CA GLY A 88 -12.80 28.05 0.78
C GLY A 88 -13.65 27.60 -0.40
N VAL A 89 -14.96 27.45 -0.19
CA VAL A 89 -16.12 27.93 -0.98
C VAL A 89 -17.33 27.33 -0.27
N GLU A 90 -17.74 27.94 0.85
CA GLU A 90 -19.03 27.64 1.47
C GLU A 90 -20.08 28.54 0.82
N ASN A 91 -20.95 27.96 0.00
CA ASN A 91 -22.22 28.60 -0.33
C ASN A 91 -23.06 28.66 0.96
N PRO A 92 -23.60 29.82 1.38
CA PRO A 92 -24.23 29.96 2.70
C PRO A 92 -25.61 29.29 2.84
N SER A 93 -25.97 28.33 1.98
CA SER A 93 -27.31 27.72 1.96
C SER A 93 -27.35 26.24 2.36
N ASP A 94 -26.23 25.63 2.78
CA ASP A 94 -26.22 24.20 3.16
C ASP A 94 -25.81 24.01 4.64
N SER A 95 -26.59 24.63 5.53
CA SER A 95 -26.41 24.54 6.99
C SER A 95 -27.06 23.27 7.58
N HIS A 96 -26.63 22.09 7.12
CA HIS A 96 -27.10 20.80 7.65
C HIS A 96 -25.99 19.79 8.04
N LEU A 97 -24.77 20.24 8.32
CA LEU A 97 -23.72 19.37 8.88
C LEU A 97 -23.47 19.67 10.35
N GLY A 98 -24.47 19.31 11.16
CA GLY A 98 -24.33 19.18 12.60
C GLY A 98 -23.44 17.98 12.94
N GLY A 99 -22.47 18.21 13.82
CA GLY A 99 -21.72 17.17 14.51
C GLY A 99 -22.67 16.20 15.19
N GLY A 100 -22.74 14.99 14.66
CA GLY A 100 -23.35 13.80 15.25
C GLY A 100 -22.42 12.60 15.00
N PRO A 101 -22.52 11.51 15.78
CA PRO A 101 -21.53 10.43 15.80
C PRO A 101 -21.56 9.64 14.48
N GLY A 102 -20.82 10.13 13.48
CA GLY A 102 -20.57 9.44 12.23
C GLY A 102 -19.83 8.13 12.53
N VAL A 103 -20.49 7.03 12.21
CA VAL A 103 -20.07 5.67 12.53
C VAL A 103 -18.72 5.36 11.86
N LEU A 104 -17.65 5.46 12.66
CA LEU A 104 -16.48 4.57 12.70
C LEU A 104 -15.56 4.54 11.48
N GLY A 105 -15.71 5.46 10.52
CA GLY A 105 -14.82 5.54 9.36
C GLY A 105 -15.07 4.47 8.29
N THR A 106 -16.07 3.60 8.49
CA THR A 106 -16.57 2.63 7.51
C THR A 106 -17.83 3.07 6.81
N THR A 107 -18.51 4.11 7.28
CA THR A 107 -19.70 4.67 6.62
C THR A 107 -19.61 6.19 6.50
N ASN A 108 -20.34 6.78 5.57
CA ASN A 108 -20.49 8.24 5.46
C ASN A 108 -21.61 8.76 6.38
N ALA A 109 -21.89 10.07 6.33
CA ALA A 109 -22.93 10.69 7.16
C ALA A 109 -24.34 10.15 6.91
N ALA A 110 -24.60 9.61 5.71
CA ALA A 110 -25.86 8.98 5.32
C ALA A 110 -25.93 7.49 5.69
N GLY A 111 -24.88 6.92 6.29
CA GLY A 111 -24.80 5.50 6.65
C GLY A 111 -24.41 4.58 5.49
N GLU A 112 -23.99 5.13 4.35
CA GLU A 112 -23.52 4.35 3.19
C GLU A 112 -22.12 3.80 3.43
N GLU A 113 -21.85 2.55 3.03
CA GLU A 113 -20.52 1.94 3.19
C GLU A 113 -19.45 2.71 2.42
N LYS A 114 -18.34 3.01 3.11
CA LYS A 114 -17.11 3.51 2.51
C LYS A 114 -16.19 2.33 2.21
N TRP A 115 -15.72 2.25 0.98
CA TRP A 115 -14.79 1.20 0.57
C TRP A 115 -13.83 1.68 -0.53
N ILE A 116 -12.68 1.04 -0.59
CA ILE A 116 -11.61 1.31 -1.55
C ILE A 116 -11.52 0.14 -2.51
N GLU A 117 -11.52 0.44 -3.79
CA GLU A 117 -11.19 -0.50 -4.85
C GLU A 117 -9.74 -0.25 -5.31
N VAL A 118 -8.98 -1.32 -5.44
CA VAL A 118 -7.66 -1.31 -6.08
C VAL A 118 -7.75 -2.22 -7.30
N SER A 119 -7.71 -1.63 -8.49
CA SER A 119 -7.60 -2.39 -9.73
C SER A 119 -6.13 -2.51 -10.13
N LEU A 120 -5.58 -3.72 -10.04
CA LEU A 120 -4.23 -4.07 -10.47
C LEU A 120 -4.12 -4.09 -12.00
N ALA A 121 -5.20 -4.45 -12.71
CA ALA A 121 -5.22 -4.42 -14.16
C ALA A 121 -5.17 -2.99 -14.71
N GLU A 122 -5.92 -2.07 -14.11
CA GLU A 122 -5.98 -0.67 -14.56
C GLU A 122 -4.95 0.23 -13.87
N GLN A 123 -4.28 -0.27 -12.82
CA GLN A 123 -3.37 0.48 -11.97
C GLN A 123 -4.03 1.75 -11.41
N LYS A 124 -5.22 1.58 -10.82
CA LYS A 124 -6.02 2.66 -10.22
C LYS A 124 -6.53 2.31 -8.85
N VAL A 125 -6.70 3.34 -8.04
CA VAL A 125 -7.51 3.31 -6.81
C VAL A 125 -8.79 4.09 -7.05
N ARG A 126 -9.91 3.57 -6.55
CA ARG A 126 -11.20 4.26 -6.48
C ARG A 126 -11.73 4.22 -5.05
N ALA A 127 -12.21 5.35 -4.57
CA ALA A 127 -12.90 5.44 -3.29
C ALA A 127 -14.40 5.60 -3.54
N TRP A 128 -15.20 4.83 -2.80
CA TRP A 128 -16.63 4.70 -3.00
C TRP A 128 -17.39 4.99 -1.70
N GLU A 129 -18.54 5.64 -1.85
CA GLU A 129 -19.58 5.76 -0.82
C GLU A 129 -20.85 5.11 -1.36
N GLY A 130 -21.20 3.93 -0.85
CA GLY A 130 -22.19 3.05 -1.46
C GLY A 130 -21.78 2.71 -2.89
N ASN A 131 -22.57 3.16 -3.87
CA ASN A 131 -22.33 2.98 -5.31
C ASN A 131 -21.81 4.24 -6.00
N ARG A 132 -21.50 5.31 -5.24
CA ARG A 132 -21.02 6.57 -5.78
C ARG A 132 -19.50 6.66 -5.63
N GLN A 133 -18.80 6.72 -6.76
CA GLN A 133 -17.37 7.00 -6.79
C GLN A 133 -17.11 8.45 -6.39
N ILE A 134 -16.21 8.66 -5.43
CA ILE A 134 -15.85 9.99 -4.93
C ILE A 134 -14.41 10.40 -5.26
N MET A 135 -13.53 9.43 -5.49
CA MET A 135 -12.13 9.64 -5.87
C MET A 135 -11.72 8.57 -6.88
N GLU A 136 -10.88 8.94 -7.84
CA GLU A 136 -10.15 8.01 -8.70
C GLU A 136 -8.80 8.61 -9.07
N PHE A 137 -7.74 7.83 -8.94
CA PHE A 137 -6.39 8.25 -9.32
C PHE A 137 -5.49 7.06 -9.69
N PRO A 138 -4.47 7.28 -10.53
CA PRO A 138 -3.52 6.23 -10.89
C PRO A 138 -2.61 5.86 -9.71
N VAL A 139 -2.22 4.60 -9.63
CA VAL A 139 -1.33 4.05 -8.61
C VAL A 139 -0.24 3.17 -9.22
N SER A 140 0.73 2.74 -8.41
CA SER A 140 1.72 1.73 -8.81
C SER A 140 1.71 0.57 -7.83
N SER A 141 1.22 -0.59 -8.29
CA SER A 141 1.19 -1.81 -7.48
C SER A 141 2.49 -2.63 -7.61
N GLY A 142 2.48 -3.83 -7.02
CA GLY A 142 3.60 -4.74 -6.94
C GLY A 142 4.20 -5.16 -8.28
N LYS A 143 5.41 -4.67 -8.59
CA LYS A 143 6.25 -5.13 -9.71
C LYS A 143 7.16 -6.28 -9.31
N TRP A 144 7.81 -6.12 -8.16
CA TRP A 144 8.74 -7.13 -7.67
C TRP A 144 7.98 -8.17 -6.84
N ALA A 145 7.30 -7.80 -5.77
CA ALA A 145 6.36 -8.72 -5.11
C ALA A 145 4.94 -8.41 -5.57
N PRO A 146 4.11 -9.40 -5.94
CA PRO A 146 2.73 -9.14 -6.36
C PRO A 146 1.91 -8.58 -5.20
N THR A 147 1.04 -7.61 -5.48
CA THR A 147 0.03 -7.15 -4.53
C THR A 147 -1.02 -8.25 -4.35
N PRO A 148 -1.38 -8.64 -3.11
CA PRO A 148 -2.35 -9.70 -2.88
C PRO A 148 -3.75 -9.24 -3.27
N THR A 149 -4.45 -10.06 -4.06
CA THR A 149 -5.87 -9.87 -4.40
C THR A 149 -6.76 -10.39 -3.28
N GLY A 150 -7.92 -9.76 -3.07
CA GLY A 150 -8.89 -10.21 -2.08
C GLY A 150 -9.68 -9.08 -1.44
N ASP A 151 -10.46 -9.46 -0.43
CA ASP A 151 -11.24 -8.54 0.39
C ASP A 151 -10.56 -8.35 1.74
N PHE A 152 -10.16 -7.12 2.02
CA PHE A 152 -9.38 -6.74 3.19
C PHE A 152 -10.01 -5.57 3.92
N ARG A 153 -9.45 -5.23 5.08
CA ARG A 153 -9.76 -4.00 5.81
C ARG A 153 -8.48 -3.35 6.28
N ILE A 154 -8.45 -2.03 6.29
CA ILE A 154 -7.36 -1.28 6.90
C ILE A 154 -7.30 -1.67 8.39
N TRP A 155 -6.20 -2.30 8.81
CA TRP A 155 -6.04 -2.76 10.19
C TRP A 155 -5.14 -1.83 11.00
N TYR A 156 -4.29 -1.04 10.33
CA TYR A 156 -3.38 -0.10 10.96
C TYR A 156 -3.09 1.09 10.05
N LYS A 157 -2.96 2.27 10.64
CA LYS A 157 -2.49 3.47 9.93
C LYS A 157 -1.37 4.14 10.68
N THR A 158 -0.41 4.67 9.94
CA THR A 158 0.66 5.53 10.45
C THR A 158 0.79 6.77 9.58
N LYS A 159 0.95 7.95 10.20
CA LYS A 159 1.15 9.20 9.43
C LYS A 159 2.43 9.16 8.62
N ARG A 160 3.52 8.66 9.24
CA ARG A 160 4.82 8.42 8.58
C ARG A 160 5.42 7.11 9.07
N GLN A 161 6.18 6.43 8.22
CA GLN A 161 6.94 5.24 8.62
C GLN A 161 8.17 5.06 7.73
N SER A 162 9.28 4.59 8.29
CA SER A 162 10.43 4.15 7.49
C SER A 162 10.15 2.78 6.88
N MET A 163 10.44 2.61 5.60
CA MET A 163 10.29 1.34 4.89
C MET A 163 11.62 0.93 4.26
N ILE A 164 12.09 -0.25 4.63
CA ILE A 164 13.37 -0.80 4.17
C ILE A 164 13.12 -2.22 3.66
N GLY A 165 13.67 -2.55 2.50
CA GLY A 165 13.48 -3.87 1.92
C GLY A 165 14.12 -4.00 0.54
N GLY A 166 13.61 -4.96 -0.23
CA GLY A 166 14.20 -5.33 -1.51
C GLY A 166 15.57 -6.00 -1.34
N ARG A 167 16.28 -6.21 -2.45
CA ARG A 167 17.58 -6.89 -2.45
C ARG A 167 18.63 -6.11 -3.22
N LYS A 168 19.81 -5.97 -2.61
CA LYS A 168 20.94 -5.26 -3.24
C LYS A 168 21.46 -6.05 -4.44
N GLU A 169 21.48 -7.37 -4.33
CA GLU A 169 21.94 -8.30 -5.37
C GLU A 169 21.08 -8.22 -6.63
N TRP A 170 19.83 -7.76 -6.50
CA TRP A 170 18.87 -7.66 -7.60
C TRP A 170 18.63 -6.22 -8.04
N GLY A 171 19.33 -5.24 -7.45
CA GLY A 171 19.11 -3.83 -7.74
C GLY A 171 17.72 -3.32 -7.35
N THR A 172 17.05 -3.97 -6.40
CA THR A 172 15.69 -3.58 -5.96
C THR A 172 15.67 -3.05 -4.52
N TYR A 173 16.85 -2.95 -3.88
CA TYR A 173 16.97 -2.46 -2.52
C TYR A 173 16.39 -1.05 -2.38
N TYR A 174 15.63 -0.83 -1.31
CA TYR A 174 15.12 0.47 -0.94
C TYR A 174 15.30 0.73 0.57
N ASN A 175 15.52 2.00 0.89
CA ASN A 175 15.51 2.55 2.24
C ASN A 175 14.84 3.92 2.14
N LEU A 176 13.58 3.97 2.54
CA LEU A 176 12.69 5.10 2.30
C LEU A 176 12.25 5.65 3.66
N PRO A 177 12.90 6.71 4.17
CA PRO A 177 12.45 7.35 5.40
C PRO A 177 11.13 8.10 5.21
N ASN A 178 10.37 8.25 6.30
CA ASN A 178 9.17 9.08 6.37
C ASN A 178 8.18 8.86 5.22
N VAL A 179 7.92 7.60 4.84
CA VAL A 179 6.88 7.25 3.88
C VAL A 179 5.53 7.70 4.46
N PRO A 180 4.80 8.60 3.79
CA PRO A 180 3.63 9.24 4.38
C PRO A 180 2.34 8.45 4.13
N HIS A 181 1.36 8.66 5.01
CA HIS A 181 -0.04 8.25 4.85
C HIS A 181 -0.23 6.73 4.67
N ASN A 182 0.40 5.93 5.53
CA ASN A 182 0.36 4.47 5.39
C ASN A 182 -0.97 3.91 5.90
N MET A 183 -1.64 3.12 5.05
CA MET A 183 -2.86 2.39 5.38
C MET A 183 -2.64 0.89 5.13
N PHE A 184 -2.25 0.17 6.18
CA PHE A 184 -1.98 -1.27 6.11
C PHE A 184 -3.29 -2.05 6.05
N PHE A 185 -3.47 -2.87 5.01
CA PHE A 185 -4.69 -3.63 4.77
C PHE A 185 -4.50 -5.15 4.88
N TYR A 186 -3.26 -5.64 4.70
CA TYR A 186 -2.96 -7.06 4.85
C TYR A 186 -1.51 -7.25 5.31
N LYS A 187 -1.28 -7.74 6.54
CA LYS A 187 0.08 -7.86 7.10
C LYS A 187 0.85 -6.53 6.89
N GLY A 188 2.04 -6.54 6.30
CA GLY A 188 2.79 -5.33 5.94
C GLY A 188 2.55 -4.78 4.54
N TYR A 189 1.44 -5.11 3.89
CA TYR A 189 0.99 -4.46 2.66
C TYR A 189 0.12 -3.24 2.99
N ALA A 190 0.42 -2.12 2.34
CA ALA A 190 -0.28 -0.86 2.55
C ALA A 190 -0.58 -0.14 1.24
N LEU A 191 -1.55 0.76 1.30
CA LEU A 191 -1.61 1.92 0.44
C LEU A 191 -0.83 3.06 1.11
N HIS A 192 0.02 3.78 0.37
CA HIS A 192 0.78 4.92 0.94
C HIS A 192 1.30 5.86 -0.16
N GLY A 193 1.71 7.06 0.25
CA GLY A 193 2.33 8.02 -0.66
C GLY A 193 3.73 7.58 -1.10
N ALA A 194 4.08 7.82 -2.36
CA ALA A 194 5.41 7.53 -2.90
C ALA A 194 6.08 8.81 -3.44
N TYR A 195 7.10 9.30 -2.74
CA TYR A 195 7.85 10.50 -3.15
C TYR A 195 9.03 10.21 -4.10
N TRP A 196 9.38 8.94 -4.29
CA TRP A 196 10.59 8.51 -5.00
C TRP A 196 10.39 8.27 -6.50
N HIS A 197 9.15 8.25 -6.98
CA HIS A 197 8.85 8.06 -8.40
C HIS A 197 7.51 8.70 -8.77
N ASN A 198 7.29 8.90 -10.07
CA ASN A 198 6.01 9.39 -10.62
C ASN A 198 5.39 8.40 -11.63
N ASN A 199 5.79 7.13 -11.63
CA ASN A 199 5.36 6.12 -12.61
C ASN A 199 3.95 5.55 -12.37
N PHE A 200 3.03 6.38 -11.88
CA PHE A 200 1.66 5.97 -11.56
C PHE A 200 0.91 5.53 -12.82
N GLY A 201 0.08 4.51 -12.69
CA GLY A 201 -0.55 3.81 -13.82
C GLY A 201 0.25 2.59 -14.30
N ASN A 202 1.38 2.28 -13.66
CA ASN A 202 2.22 1.13 -13.97
C ASN A 202 2.77 0.48 -12.69
N PRO A 203 2.93 -0.85 -12.62
CA PRO A 203 3.55 -1.51 -11.48
C PRO A 203 4.99 -1.02 -11.23
N MET A 204 5.29 -0.67 -9.98
CA MET A 204 6.62 -0.17 -9.57
C MET A 204 6.97 -0.49 -8.11
N SER A 205 6.12 -1.17 -7.34
CA SER A 205 6.37 -1.36 -5.90
C SER A 205 6.88 -2.78 -5.57
N HIS A 206 7.21 -2.99 -4.29
CA HIS A 206 7.49 -4.29 -3.68
C HIS A 206 6.24 -4.92 -3.02
N GLY A 207 5.05 -4.61 -3.54
CA GLY A 207 3.79 -5.20 -3.11
C GLY A 207 2.75 -4.16 -2.68
N CYS A 208 3.19 -3.05 -2.09
CA CYS A 208 2.30 -1.96 -1.67
C CYS A 208 1.65 -1.28 -2.87
N VAL A 209 0.58 -0.53 -2.59
CA VAL A 209 -0.06 0.33 -3.57
C VAL A 209 0.51 1.73 -3.38
N ASN A 210 1.42 2.12 -4.26
CA ASN A 210 2.04 3.43 -4.22
C ASN A 210 1.11 4.48 -4.83
N GLU A 211 0.90 5.58 -4.11
CA GLU A 211 -0.03 6.65 -4.48
C GLU A 211 0.71 7.98 -4.68
N PRO A 212 0.21 8.88 -5.54
CA PRO A 212 0.67 10.26 -5.58
C PRO A 212 0.47 10.92 -4.21
N LEU A 213 1.43 11.73 -3.75
CA LEU A 213 1.42 12.29 -2.38
C LEU A 213 0.13 13.03 -2.02
N ALA A 214 -0.41 13.83 -2.94
CA ALA A 214 -1.65 14.58 -2.71
C ALA A 214 -2.86 13.65 -2.55
N ASN A 215 -2.96 12.62 -3.42
CA ASN A 215 -4.03 11.64 -3.36
C ASN A 215 -3.93 10.78 -2.10
N ALA A 216 -2.71 10.39 -1.70
CA ALA A 216 -2.46 9.65 -0.47
C ALA A 216 -2.94 10.41 0.77
N ALA A 217 -2.66 11.71 0.84
CA ALA A 217 -3.15 12.56 1.92
C ALA A 217 -4.69 12.61 1.95
N GLU A 218 -5.32 12.76 0.78
CA GLU A 218 -6.77 12.88 0.65
C GLU A 218 -7.50 11.58 1.06
N ILE A 219 -7.10 10.44 0.49
CA ILE A 219 -7.72 9.15 0.80
C ILE A 219 -7.42 8.72 2.24
N PHE A 220 -6.24 9.06 2.79
CA PHE A 220 -5.90 8.79 4.18
C PHE A 220 -6.76 9.59 5.16
N ALA A 221 -7.07 10.84 4.85
CA ALA A 221 -7.98 11.65 5.66
C ALA A 221 -9.42 11.10 5.60
N TRP A 222 -9.83 10.60 4.44
CA TRP A 222 -11.17 10.05 4.22
C TRP A 222 -11.37 8.63 4.83
N ALA A 223 -10.35 7.77 4.75
CA ALA A 223 -10.44 6.36 5.16
C ALA A 223 -10.30 6.18 6.68
N GLY A 224 -11.12 5.29 7.24
CA GLY A 224 -11.01 4.80 8.61
C GLY A 224 -9.98 3.68 8.77
N PRO A 225 -9.48 3.42 9.99
CA PRO A 225 -9.77 4.15 11.23
C PRO A 225 -9.21 5.60 11.21
N VAL A 226 -9.85 6.51 11.93
CA VAL A 226 -9.35 7.90 12.04
C VAL A 226 -8.28 7.95 13.12
N ILE A 227 -7.11 8.52 12.82
CA ILE A 227 -6.07 8.75 13.82
C ILE A 227 -6.58 9.80 14.81
N PRO A 228 -6.63 9.49 16.13
CA PRO A 228 -7.04 10.47 17.13
C PRO A 228 -6.13 11.69 17.16
N GLU A 229 -6.68 12.83 17.57
CA GLU A 229 -5.88 14.03 17.78
C GLU A 229 -4.72 13.78 18.75
N GLY A 230 -3.56 14.36 18.45
CA GLY A 230 -2.33 14.14 19.22
C GLY A 230 -1.65 12.78 18.99
N GLN A 231 -2.22 11.89 18.17
CA GLN A 231 -1.60 10.62 17.79
C GLN A 231 -1.07 10.64 16.35
N ASN A 232 -0.18 9.69 16.08
CA ASN A 232 0.42 9.49 14.75
C ASN A 232 0.17 8.10 14.17
N VAL A 233 -0.43 7.21 14.97
CA VAL A 233 -0.79 5.85 14.59
C VAL A 233 -2.17 5.50 15.12
N VAL A 234 -2.83 4.52 14.51
CA VAL A 234 -4.07 3.95 15.01
C VAL A 234 -4.21 2.50 14.54
N ARG A 235 -4.71 1.64 15.42
CA ARG A 235 -5.10 0.26 15.09
C ARG A 235 -6.61 0.14 15.04
N ALA A 236 -7.13 -0.57 14.04
CA ALA A 236 -8.53 -0.91 13.97
C ALA A 236 -8.92 -1.83 15.13
N SER A 237 -10.17 -1.74 15.58
CA SER A 237 -10.77 -2.63 16.57
C SER A 237 -12.09 -3.20 16.04
N PRO A 238 -12.68 -4.23 16.67
CA PRO A 238 -14.01 -4.71 16.30
C PRO A 238 -15.08 -3.60 16.33
N GLU A 239 -14.96 -2.66 17.26
CA GLU A 239 -15.85 -1.51 17.42
C GLU A 239 -15.50 -0.36 16.47
N LYS A 240 -14.26 -0.29 15.96
CA LYS A 240 -13.80 0.72 15.00
C LYS A 240 -13.06 0.03 13.85
N PRO A 241 -13.78 -0.73 13.01
CA PRO A 241 -13.16 -1.42 11.89
C PRO A 241 -12.61 -0.39 10.89
N GLY A 242 -11.53 -0.73 10.19
CA GLY A 242 -11.06 0.12 9.10
C GLY A 242 -11.90 0.00 7.84
N THR A 243 -11.72 0.97 6.94
CA THR A 243 -12.33 0.97 5.61
C THR A 243 -11.97 -0.31 4.87
N ARG A 244 -12.97 -0.88 4.18
CA ARG A 244 -12.80 -2.08 3.37
C ARG A 244 -11.94 -1.76 2.15
N VAL A 245 -11.05 -2.68 1.78
CA VAL A 245 -10.15 -2.58 0.63
C VAL A 245 -10.35 -3.83 -0.21
N PHE A 246 -10.87 -3.67 -1.42
CA PHE A 246 -11.07 -4.73 -2.38
C PHE A 246 -10.01 -4.64 -3.48
N VAL A 247 -9.18 -5.67 -3.61
CA VAL A 247 -8.06 -5.71 -4.57
C VAL A 247 -8.32 -6.77 -5.63
N HIS A 248 -8.28 -6.39 -6.91
CA HIS A 248 -8.51 -7.27 -8.07
C HIS A 248 -7.53 -7.04 -9.21
#